data_AF-A0A661R9K5-F1
#
_entry.id   AF-A0A661R9K5-F1
#
_cell.length_a   1.000
_cell.length_b   1.000
_cell.length_c   1.000
_cell.angle_alpha   90.00
_cell.angle_beta   90.00
_cell.angle_gamma   90.00
#
_symmetry.space_group_name_H-M   'P 1'
#
loop_
_entity.id
_entity.type
_entity.pdbx_description
1 polymer ?
#
loop_
_entity_poly.entity_id
_entity_poly.type
_entity_poly.pdbx_seq_one_letter_code
_entity_poly.pdbx_strand_id
1 'polypeptide(L)'
;MEKKVYGESNPNYKHGHSLKNGKRSPTYHSWINMKQRCQNPNNSRFRDYGGRGIKVCERWQNFADFLTDMGERPPGKTLDRIDNNGNYESGNCRWATPEEQGQNRREIKDQKNQYLFVAMNKQGTMIASNNQHEFARQHGLDPSTIAKCLNGKLKSHKGWRFKRIILDKKGIVHFNNELQ
;
A
#
# COMPACT_ATOMS: atom_id res chain seq x y z
N MET A 1 23.60 -13.65 -37.16
CA MET A 1 24.70 -12.72 -36.78
C MET A 1 24.63 -12.49 -35.29
N GLU A 2 25.48 -13.15 -34.52
CA GLU A 2 25.63 -12.89 -33.08
C GLU A 2 26.22 -11.49 -32.89
N LYS A 3 25.50 -10.62 -32.18
CA LYS A 3 26.01 -9.30 -31.80
C LYS A 3 27.07 -9.51 -30.72
N LYS A 4 28.36 -9.44 -31.06
CA LYS A 4 29.44 -9.35 -30.06
C LYS A 4 29.16 -8.15 -29.14
N VAL A 5 28.97 -8.43 -27.85
CA VAL A 5 28.64 -7.42 -26.84
C VAL A 5 29.91 -6.58 -26.58
N TYR A 6 29.79 -5.27 -26.76
CA TYR A 6 30.91 -4.34 -26.58
C TYR A 6 31.51 -4.47 -25.17
N GLY A 7 32.78 -4.87 -25.06
CA GLY A 7 33.56 -4.81 -23.82
C GLY A 7 33.92 -6.14 -23.13
N GLU A 8 33.58 -7.31 -23.67
CA GLU A 8 33.93 -8.62 -23.06
C GLU A 8 35.44 -8.82 -22.78
N SER A 9 36.31 -8.16 -23.54
CA SER A 9 37.77 -8.19 -23.35
C SER A 9 38.30 -7.24 -22.27
N ASN A 10 37.43 -6.46 -21.62
CA ASN A 10 37.83 -5.52 -20.56
C ASN A 10 37.88 -6.25 -19.21
N PRO A 11 38.96 -6.18 -18.42
CA PRO A 11 39.03 -6.80 -17.10
C PRO A 11 37.98 -6.26 -16.10
N ASN A 12 37.39 -5.09 -16.37
CA ASN A 12 36.28 -4.52 -15.60
C ASN A 12 34.88 -4.92 -16.14
N TYR A 13 34.81 -5.80 -17.13
CA TYR A 13 33.57 -6.32 -17.66
C TYR A 13 32.93 -7.26 -16.64
N LYS A 14 31.71 -6.93 -16.21
CA LYS A 14 30.95 -7.77 -15.26
C LYS A 14 29.72 -8.40 -15.90
N HIS A 15 28.87 -7.60 -16.54
CA HIS A 15 27.56 -8.05 -16.99
C HIS A 15 26.99 -7.24 -18.17
N GLY A 16 27.80 -6.50 -18.92
CA GLY A 16 27.33 -5.82 -20.16
C GLY A 16 26.29 -4.69 -20.01
N HIS A 17 25.94 -4.25 -18.79
CA HIS A 17 24.91 -3.19 -18.57
C HIS A 17 25.48 -1.81 -18.21
N SER A 18 26.72 -1.55 -18.63
CA SER A 18 27.27 -0.20 -18.71
C SER A 18 27.08 0.30 -20.14
N LEU A 19 26.23 1.31 -20.33
CA LEU A 19 25.98 1.91 -21.64
C LEU A 19 27.18 2.76 -22.07
N LYS A 20 27.34 2.98 -23.38
CA LYS A 20 28.46 3.73 -23.97
C LYS A 20 28.65 5.15 -23.41
N ASN A 21 27.59 5.75 -22.85
CA ASN A 21 27.62 7.07 -22.23
C ASN A 21 27.90 7.04 -20.70
N GLY A 22 28.40 5.91 -20.18
CA GLY A 22 28.66 5.72 -18.75
C GLY A 22 27.39 5.52 -17.90
N LYS A 23 26.19 5.57 -18.49
CA LYS A 23 24.94 5.33 -17.77
C LYS A 23 24.72 3.82 -17.57
N ARG A 24 24.03 3.48 -16.49
CA ARG A 24 23.56 2.11 -16.25
C ARG A 24 22.42 1.78 -17.21
N SER A 25 22.32 0.51 -17.60
CA SER A 25 21.16 0.05 -18.36
C SER A 25 19.87 0.23 -17.55
N PRO A 26 18.72 0.36 -18.23
CA PRO A 26 17.43 0.43 -17.56
C PRO A 26 17.10 -0.80 -16.68
N THR A 27 17.50 -1.98 -17.12
CA THR A 27 17.34 -3.26 -16.42
C THR A 27 18.16 -3.30 -15.15
N TYR A 28 19.45 -2.97 -15.24
CA TYR A 28 20.36 -2.92 -14.10
C TYR A 28 19.96 -1.84 -13.09
N HIS A 29 19.48 -0.70 -13.57
CA HIS A 29 18.95 0.35 -12.71
C HIS A 29 17.72 -0.11 -11.92
N SER A 30 16.83 -0.88 -12.54
CA SER A 30 15.62 -1.43 -11.88
C SER A 30 15.99 -2.42 -10.77
N TRP A 31 16.97 -3.29 -11.03
CA TRP A 31 17.52 -4.23 -10.05
C TRP A 31 18.18 -3.53 -8.85
N ILE A 32 19.02 -2.50 -9.10
CA ILE A 32 19.61 -1.71 -8.01
C ILE A 32 18.51 -1.05 -7.16
N ASN A 33 17.53 -0.41 -7.81
CA ASN A 33 16.47 0.30 -7.09
C ASN A 33 15.60 -0.66 -6.26
N MET A 34 15.35 -1.87 -6.77
CA MET A 34 14.71 -2.94 -5.99
C MET A 34 15.48 -3.22 -4.70
N LYS A 35 16.79 -3.50 -4.78
CA LYS A 35 17.63 -3.77 -3.60
C LYS A 35 17.66 -2.57 -2.64
N GLN A 36 17.82 -1.36 -3.16
CA GLN A 36 17.82 -0.14 -2.35
C GLN A 36 16.52 0.04 -1.56
N ARG A 37 15.35 -0.19 -2.18
CA ARG A 37 14.05 -0.11 -1.48
C ARG A 37 13.92 -1.14 -0.35
N CYS A 38 14.45 -2.35 -0.54
CA CYS A 38 14.29 -3.44 0.43
C CYS A 38 15.38 -3.51 1.50
N GLN A 39 16.61 -3.07 1.21
CA GLN A 39 17.78 -3.37 2.04
C GLN A 39 18.48 -2.13 2.60
N ASN A 40 18.17 -0.92 2.11
CA ASN A 40 18.81 0.31 2.60
C ASN A 40 17.84 1.14 3.45
N PRO A 41 18.00 1.16 4.79
CA PRO A 41 17.16 1.97 5.70
C PRO A 41 17.16 3.47 5.40
N ASN A 42 18.21 4.00 4.77
CA ASN A 42 18.32 5.41 4.41
C ASN A 42 17.59 5.75 3.10
N ASN A 43 17.08 4.75 2.38
CA ASN A 43 16.27 5.00 1.19
C ASN A 43 14.92 5.60 1.62
N SER A 44 14.49 6.68 0.97
CA SER A 44 13.23 7.37 1.28
C SER A 44 11.98 6.48 1.16
N ARG A 45 12.07 5.39 0.38
CA ARG A 45 11.00 4.40 0.21
C ARG A 45 11.14 3.18 1.12
N PHE A 46 12.21 3.06 1.92
CA PHE A 46 12.47 1.87 2.73
C PHE A 46 11.28 1.48 3.61
N ARG A 47 10.67 2.45 4.29
CA ARG A 47 9.49 2.25 5.14
C ARG A 47 8.35 1.51 4.44
N ASP A 48 8.15 1.76 3.14
CA ASP A 48 7.05 1.20 2.35
C ASP A 48 7.41 -0.18 1.74
N TYR A 49 8.65 -0.65 1.96
CA TYR A 49 9.24 -1.85 1.38
C TYR A 49 9.97 -2.66 2.46
N GLY A 50 11.29 -2.47 2.64
CA GLY A 50 12.08 -3.19 3.64
C GLY A 50 11.54 -3.03 5.07
N GLY A 51 11.04 -1.84 5.42
CA GLY A 51 10.40 -1.57 6.71
C GLY A 51 9.08 -2.32 6.94
N ARG A 52 8.45 -2.85 5.88
CA ARG A 52 7.30 -3.78 5.96
C ARG A 52 7.71 -5.25 6.00
N GLY A 53 9.01 -5.55 5.91
CA GLY A 53 9.51 -6.92 5.81
C GLY A 53 9.53 -7.48 4.39
N ILE A 54 9.31 -6.65 3.36
CA ILE A 54 9.41 -7.09 1.95
C ILE A 54 10.88 -7.29 1.59
N LYS A 55 11.22 -8.50 1.12
CA LYS A 55 12.57 -8.92 0.79
C LYS A 55 12.76 -9.12 -0.71
N VAL A 56 14.01 -9.22 -1.10
CA VAL A 56 14.44 -9.73 -2.41
C VAL A 56 14.89 -11.16 -2.20
N CYS A 57 14.43 -12.10 -3.03
CA CYS A 57 14.86 -13.50 -2.95
C CYS A 57 16.39 -13.62 -3.07
N GLU A 58 16.95 -14.69 -2.52
CA GLU A 58 18.40 -14.88 -2.45
C GLU A 58 19.03 -14.95 -3.85
N ARG A 59 18.37 -15.64 -4.78
CA ARG A 59 18.78 -15.74 -6.19
C ARG A 59 18.99 -14.36 -6.83
N TRP A 60 18.11 -13.40 -6.57
CA TRP A 60 18.21 -12.05 -7.11
C TRP A 60 19.18 -11.14 -6.35
N GLN A 61 19.98 -11.67 -5.42
CA GLN A 61 21.16 -10.96 -4.92
C GLN A 61 22.25 -10.85 -5.98
N ASN A 62 22.22 -11.73 -6.99
CA ASN A 62 23.02 -11.66 -8.20
C ASN A 62 22.18 -11.08 -9.35
N PHE A 63 22.78 -10.16 -10.11
CA PHE A 63 22.11 -9.51 -11.23
C PHE A 63 21.92 -10.45 -12.44
N ALA A 64 22.85 -11.39 -12.68
CA ALA A 64 22.75 -12.33 -13.79
C ALA A 64 21.51 -13.21 -13.64
N ASP A 65 21.24 -13.72 -12.44
CA ASP A 65 20.05 -14.51 -12.16
C ASP A 65 18.77 -13.69 -12.29
N PHE A 66 18.76 -12.43 -11.83
CA PHE A 66 17.64 -11.51 -12.06
C PHE A 66 17.38 -11.31 -13.57
N LEU A 67 18.45 -11.12 -14.36
CA LEU A 67 18.34 -10.94 -15.81
C LEU A 67 17.84 -12.22 -16.50
N THR A 68 18.29 -13.39 -16.08
CA THR A 68 17.80 -14.68 -16.59
C THR A 68 16.31 -14.85 -16.31
N ASP A 69 15.86 -14.50 -15.10
CA ASP A 69 14.47 -14.72 -14.70
C ASP A 69 13.52 -13.66 -15.28
N MET A 70 13.95 -12.41 -15.42
CA MET A 70 13.10 -11.28 -15.85
C MET A 70 13.28 -10.85 -17.31
N GLY A 71 14.41 -11.18 -17.91
CA GLY A 71 14.83 -10.63 -19.20
C GLY A 71 15.14 -9.12 -19.16
N GLU A 72 15.45 -8.57 -20.34
CA GLU A 72 15.69 -7.13 -20.50
C GLU A 72 14.41 -6.33 -20.29
N ARG A 73 14.53 -5.19 -19.58
CA ARG A 73 13.41 -4.28 -19.33
C ARG A 73 12.88 -3.71 -20.65
N PRO A 74 11.60 -3.96 -21.01
CA PRO A 74 11.01 -3.36 -22.19
C PRO A 74 10.90 -1.83 -22.07
N PRO A 75 10.91 -1.08 -23.18
CA PRO A 75 10.67 0.37 -23.16
C PRO A 75 9.33 0.73 -22.48
N GLY A 76 9.31 1.83 -21.73
CA GLY A 76 8.10 2.31 -21.04
C GLY A 76 7.67 1.50 -19.82
N LYS A 77 8.37 0.42 -19.46
CA LYS A 77 8.03 -0.43 -18.30
C LYS A 77 9.01 -0.28 -17.14
N THR A 78 8.54 -0.62 -15.95
CA THR A 78 9.34 -0.74 -14.72
C THR A 78 9.00 -2.02 -13.97
N LEU A 79 9.85 -2.40 -13.01
CA LEU A 79 9.65 -3.61 -12.20
C LEU A 79 8.51 -3.40 -11.20
N ASP A 80 7.47 -4.22 -11.32
CA ASP A 80 6.28 -4.26 -10.48
C ASP A 80 6.17 -5.62 -9.76
N ARG A 81 5.53 -5.64 -8.59
CA ARG A 81 5.23 -6.88 -7.85
C ARG A 81 3.76 -7.23 -8.03
N ILE A 82 3.41 -8.42 -8.49
CA ILE A 82 2.00 -8.81 -8.77
C ILE A 82 1.15 -8.74 -7.51
N ASP A 83 1.58 -9.40 -6.42
CA ASP A 83 1.10 -9.15 -5.06
C ASP A 83 1.98 -8.10 -4.39
N ASN A 84 1.38 -6.95 -4.08
CA ASN A 84 2.06 -5.82 -3.44
C ASN A 84 2.47 -6.07 -1.97
N ASN A 85 1.98 -7.16 -1.35
CA ASN A 85 2.44 -7.62 -0.04
C ASN A 85 3.52 -8.71 -0.13
N GLY A 86 3.69 -9.33 -1.30
CA GLY A 86 4.71 -10.35 -1.53
C GLY A 86 6.13 -9.80 -1.75
N ASN A 87 7.10 -10.72 -1.82
CA ASN A 87 8.51 -10.41 -2.01
C ASN A 87 8.86 -10.11 -3.48
N TYR A 88 10.08 -9.65 -3.72
CA TYR A 88 10.65 -9.64 -5.06
C TYR A 88 11.23 -11.01 -5.40
N GLU A 89 10.55 -11.71 -6.31
CA GLU A 89 10.92 -13.03 -6.84
C GLU A 89 10.22 -13.24 -8.19
N SER A 90 10.71 -14.18 -9.00
CA SER A 90 10.22 -14.42 -10.36
C SER A 90 8.71 -14.67 -10.43
N GLY A 91 8.17 -15.42 -9.46
CA GLY A 91 6.73 -15.72 -9.37
C GLY A 91 5.85 -14.54 -8.95
N ASN A 92 6.44 -13.48 -8.38
CA ASN A 92 5.71 -12.31 -7.89
C ASN A 92 6.10 -11.02 -8.61
N CYS A 93 6.83 -11.06 -9.72
CA CYS A 93 7.33 -9.85 -10.38
C CYS A 93 7.06 -9.87 -11.88
N ARG A 94 6.85 -8.66 -12.42
CA ARG A 94 6.62 -8.45 -13.86
C ARG A 94 7.19 -7.10 -14.30
N TRP A 95 7.42 -6.97 -15.60
CA TRP A 95 7.57 -5.65 -16.22
C TRP A 95 6.18 -5.06 -16.46
N ALA A 96 5.92 -3.89 -15.90
CA ALA A 96 4.61 -3.25 -15.98
C ALA A 96 4.72 -1.78 -16.42
N THR A 97 3.69 -1.28 -17.09
CA THR A 97 3.52 0.14 -17.37
C THR A 97 3.12 0.91 -16.10
N PRO A 98 3.17 2.25 -16.12
CA PRO A 98 2.62 3.07 -15.03
C PRO A 98 1.14 2.79 -14.75
N GLU A 99 0.34 2.51 -15.79
CA GLU A 99 -1.09 2.21 -15.68
C GLU A 99 -1.32 0.87 -14.98
N GLU A 100 -0.60 -0.19 -15.40
CA GLU A 100 -0.65 -1.53 -14.79
C GLU A 100 -0.25 -1.49 -13.31
N GLN A 101 0.78 -0.72 -12.96
CA GLN A 101 1.17 -0.48 -11.56
C GLN A 101 0.13 0.34 -10.79
N GLY A 102 -0.50 1.31 -11.45
CA GLY A 102 -1.55 2.14 -10.85
C GLY A 102 -2.81 1.35 -10.49
N GLN A 103 -3.10 0.28 -11.23
CA GLN A 103 -4.17 -0.67 -10.88
C GLN A 103 -3.77 -1.55 -9.69
N ASN A 104 -2.48 -1.87 -9.57
CA ASN A 104 -1.92 -2.63 -8.47
C ASN A 104 -1.60 -1.77 -7.23
N ARG A 105 -2.52 -0.87 -6.89
CA ARG A 105 -2.42 -0.10 -5.65
C ARG A 105 -2.81 -1.00 -4.49
N ARG A 106 -2.04 -0.87 -3.40
CA ARG A 106 -2.38 -1.50 -2.12
C ARG A 106 -3.84 -1.16 -1.80
N GLU A 107 -4.64 -2.18 -1.55
CA GLU A 107 -5.92 -1.98 -0.89
C GLU A 107 -5.62 -1.32 0.46
N ILE A 108 -5.96 -0.04 0.55
CA ILE A 108 -6.19 0.56 1.86
C ILE A 108 -7.38 -0.22 2.36
N LYS A 109 -7.18 -1.21 3.25
CA LYS A 109 -8.28 -1.75 4.05
C LYS A 109 -8.99 -0.52 4.58
N ASP A 110 -10.16 -0.25 4.05
CA ASP A 110 -10.91 0.95 4.38
C ASP A 110 -11.43 0.74 5.80
N GLN A 111 -10.55 0.93 6.78
CA GLN A 111 -10.88 0.98 8.21
C GLN A 111 -11.83 2.15 8.50
N LYS A 112 -12.15 2.98 7.50
CA LYS A 112 -13.16 4.02 7.57
C LYS A 112 -14.57 3.48 7.90
N ASN A 113 -14.82 2.17 7.73
CA ASN A 113 -16.12 1.54 8.02
C ASN A 113 -16.10 0.44 9.10
N GLN A 114 -15.05 0.32 9.93
CA GLN A 114 -14.97 -0.83 10.86
C GLN A 114 -15.97 -0.76 12.04
N TYR A 115 -16.61 0.38 12.28
CA TYR A 115 -17.66 0.48 13.30
C TYR A 115 -18.90 1.19 12.77
N LEU A 116 -20.05 0.54 12.97
CA LEU A 116 -21.35 1.19 12.87
C LEU A 116 -21.51 2.08 14.11
N PHE A 117 -22.29 3.15 14.02
CA PHE A 117 -22.69 3.95 15.18
C PHE A 117 -24.18 4.25 15.11
N VAL A 118 -24.79 4.45 16.28
CA VAL A 118 -26.13 5.00 16.37
C VAL A 118 -26.03 6.46 16.78
N ALA A 119 -26.72 7.33 16.04
CA ALA A 119 -26.97 8.72 16.39
C ALA A 119 -28.41 8.85 16.91
N MET A 120 -28.59 9.50 18.05
CA MET A 120 -29.88 9.69 18.70
C MET A 120 -30.14 11.17 18.96
N ASN A 121 -31.31 11.69 18.60
CA ASN A 121 -31.69 13.09 18.89
C ASN A 121 -32.70 13.18 20.05
N LYS A 122 -33.05 14.41 20.44
CA LYS A 122 -34.00 14.69 21.54
C LYS A 122 -35.45 14.30 21.21
N GLN A 123 -35.78 14.17 19.93
CA GLN A 123 -37.10 13.76 19.43
C GLN A 123 -37.27 12.23 19.42
N GLY A 124 -36.25 11.47 19.85
CA GLY A 124 -36.29 10.01 19.87
C GLY A 124 -35.93 9.34 18.53
N THR A 125 -35.51 10.11 17.51
CA THR A 125 -35.00 9.53 16.27
C THR A 125 -33.67 8.83 16.53
N MET A 126 -33.54 7.60 16.07
CA MET A 126 -32.32 6.81 16.11
C MET A 126 -31.90 6.44 14.69
N ILE A 127 -30.66 6.77 14.30
CA ILE A 127 -30.13 6.48 12.96
C ILE A 127 -28.82 5.71 13.11
N ALA A 128 -28.76 4.53 12.49
CA ALA A 128 -27.52 3.78 12.37
C ALA A 128 -26.75 4.22 11.12
N SER A 129 -25.44 4.46 11.23
CA SER A 129 -24.57 4.83 10.11
C SER A 129 -23.15 4.35 10.36
N ASN A 130 -22.41 4.07 9.29
CA ASN A 130 -20.98 3.76 9.34
C ASN A 130 -20.13 4.92 8.77
N ASN A 131 -20.75 5.99 8.29
CA ASN A 131 -20.08 7.10 7.61
C ASN A 131 -20.32 8.43 8.32
N GLN A 132 -19.39 8.81 9.19
CA GLN A 132 -19.49 10.07 9.96
C GLN A 132 -19.54 11.32 9.08
N HIS A 133 -18.85 11.32 7.94
CA HIS A 133 -18.79 12.48 7.06
C HIS A 133 -20.11 12.72 6.35
N GLU A 134 -20.70 11.64 5.83
CA GLU A 134 -22.01 11.72 5.18
C GLU A 134 -23.11 12.07 6.18
N PHE A 135 -23.12 11.41 7.33
CA PHE A 135 -24.06 11.74 8.41
C PHE A 135 -23.93 13.20 8.83
N ALA A 136 -22.69 13.69 8.99
CA ALA A 136 -22.46 15.09 9.35
C ALA A 136 -23.01 16.06 8.31
N ARG A 137 -22.81 15.79 7.02
CA ARG A 137 -23.33 16.63 5.93
C ARG A 137 -24.86 16.69 5.94
N GLN A 138 -25.51 15.54 6.08
CA GLN A 138 -26.98 15.44 6.06
C GLN A 138 -27.63 16.15 7.25
N HIS A 139 -26.98 16.18 8.41
CA HIS A 139 -27.53 16.72 9.64
C HIS A 139 -26.86 18.03 10.11
N GLY A 140 -26.04 18.66 9.27
CA GLY A 140 -25.38 19.94 9.57
C GLY A 140 -24.41 19.87 10.76
N LEU A 141 -23.72 18.75 10.93
CA LEU A 141 -22.78 18.50 12.02
C LEU A 141 -21.32 18.61 11.56
N ASP A 142 -20.38 18.43 12.50
CA ASP A 142 -18.94 18.42 12.25
C ASP A 142 -18.41 17.00 12.50
N PRO A 143 -17.77 16.35 11.50
CA PRO A 143 -17.27 14.98 11.65
C PRO A 143 -16.29 14.81 12.83
N SER A 144 -15.44 15.81 13.08
CA SER A 144 -14.45 15.76 14.17
C SER A 144 -15.12 15.77 15.54
N THR A 145 -16.22 16.51 15.68
CA THR A 145 -17.02 16.59 16.90
C THR A 145 -17.84 15.32 17.11
N ILE A 146 -18.36 14.71 16.03
CA ILE A 146 -18.96 13.36 16.09
C ILE A 146 -17.93 12.34 16.59
N ALA A 147 -16.70 12.36 16.07
CA ALA A 147 -15.64 11.47 16.53
C ALA A 147 -15.30 11.68 18.01
N LYS A 148 -15.28 12.92 18.50
CA LYS A 148 -15.12 13.21 19.94
C LYS A 148 -16.27 12.62 20.77
N CYS A 149 -17.51 12.68 20.28
CA CYS A 149 -18.66 12.06 20.94
C CYS A 149 -18.54 10.53 21.00
N LEU A 150 -18.22 9.90 19.87
CA LEU A 150 -18.04 8.44 19.76
C LEU A 150 -16.91 7.90 20.64
N ASN A 151 -15.89 8.70 20.90
CA ASN A 151 -14.77 8.37 21.79
C ASN A 151 -15.04 8.78 23.26
N GLY A 152 -16.26 9.19 23.60
CA GLY A 152 -16.65 9.59 24.97
C GLY A 152 -16.06 10.92 25.46
N LYS A 153 -15.34 11.66 24.61
CA LYS A 153 -14.74 12.96 24.96
C LYS A 153 -15.75 14.11 25.00
N LEU A 154 -16.88 13.96 24.31
CA LEU A 154 -18.01 14.89 24.34
C LEU A 154 -19.32 14.12 24.52
N LYS A 155 -20.27 14.70 25.27
CA LYS A 155 -21.56 14.03 25.53
C LYS A 155 -22.52 14.07 24.34
N SER A 156 -22.46 15.12 23.53
CA SER A 156 -23.37 15.35 22.40
C SER A 156 -22.84 16.42 21.45
N HIS A 157 -23.38 16.47 20.23
CA HIS A 157 -23.15 17.53 19.25
C HIS A 157 -24.48 18.00 18.65
N LYS A 158 -24.82 19.29 18.76
CA LYS A 158 -26.06 19.89 18.24
C LYS A 158 -27.33 19.06 18.53
N GLY A 159 -27.46 18.56 19.75
CA GLY A 159 -28.62 17.76 20.18
C GLY A 159 -28.57 16.27 19.81
N TRP A 160 -27.54 15.83 19.08
CA TRP A 160 -27.29 14.42 18.78
C TRP A 160 -26.32 13.77 19.78
N ARG A 161 -26.65 12.57 20.22
CA ARG A 161 -25.77 11.68 20.99
C ARG A 161 -25.32 10.53 20.10
N PHE A 162 -24.10 10.02 20.31
CA PHE A 162 -23.50 9.00 19.45
C PHE A 162 -22.98 7.85 20.29
N LYS A 163 -23.25 6.60 19.87
CA LYS A 163 -22.67 5.39 20.45
C LYS A 163 -22.13 4.50 19.34
N ARG A 164 -20.90 3.98 19.51
CA ARG A 164 -20.37 2.95 18.62
C ARG A 164 -21.14 1.64 18.83
N ILE A 165 -21.36 0.94 17.73
CA ILE A 165 -21.84 -0.43 17.70
C ILE A 165 -20.63 -1.32 17.47
N ILE A 166 -20.40 -2.25 18.41
CA ILE A 166 -19.42 -3.31 18.27
C ILE A 166 -20.20 -4.54 17.80
N LEU A 167 -19.89 -5.02 16.60
CA LEU A 167 -20.41 -6.29 16.10
C LEU A 167 -19.59 -7.41 16.76
N ASP A 168 -20.28 -8.42 17.30
CA ASP A 168 -19.59 -9.63 17.75
C ASP A 168 -19.13 -10.50 16.56
N LYS A 169 -18.45 -11.62 16.84
CA LYS A 169 -17.95 -12.56 15.81
C LYS A 169 -19.06 -13.18 14.95
N LYS A 170 -20.33 -13.03 15.33
CA LYS A 170 -21.52 -13.53 14.61
C LYS A 170 -22.30 -12.40 13.93
N GLY A 171 -21.82 -11.15 14.01
CA GLY A 171 -22.48 -9.98 13.43
C GLY A 171 -23.66 -9.46 14.24
N ILE A 172 -23.80 -9.86 15.51
CA ILE A 172 -24.89 -9.44 16.38
C ILE A 172 -24.51 -8.16 17.14
N VAL A 173 -25.46 -7.23 17.21
CA VAL A 173 -25.34 -5.98 17.98
C VAL A 173 -25.84 -6.20 19.40
N HIS A 174 -24.97 -6.03 20.38
CA HIS A 174 -25.35 -6.03 21.79
C HIS A 174 -25.53 -4.59 22.26
N PHE A 175 -26.75 -4.20 22.62
CA PHE A 175 -27.00 -2.92 23.28
C PHE A 175 -26.84 -3.12 24.80
N ASN A 176 -25.83 -2.49 25.39
CA ASN A 176 -25.76 -2.40 26.85
C ASN A 176 -26.88 -1.46 27.32
N ASN A 177 -27.90 -2.04 27.95
CA ASN A 177 -29.05 -1.36 28.56
C ASN A 177 -28.68 -0.61 29.86
N GLU A 178 -27.60 0.16 29.84
CA GLU A 178 -27.35 1.14 30.89
C GLU A 178 -27.74 2.53 30.36
N LEU A 179 -29.04 2.80 30.51
CA LEU A 179 -29.61 4.15 30.53
C LEU A 179 -30.03 4.43 31.98
N GLN A 180 -29.13 5.05 32.73
CA GLN A 180 -29.47 5.97 33.82
C GLN A 180 -29.09 7.38 33.37
#